data_AF-A0A557SXS6-F1
#
_entry.id   AF-A0A557SXS6-F1
#
_cell.length_a   1.000
_cell.length_b   1.000
_cell.length_c   1.000
_cell.angle_alpha   90.00
_cell.angle_beta   90.00
_cell.angle_gamma   90.00
#
_symmetry.space_group_name_H-M   'P 1'
#
loop_
_entity.id
_entity.type
_entity.pdbx_description
1 polymer ?
#
loop_
_entity_poly.entity_id
_entity_poly.type
_entity_poly.pdbx_seq_one_letter_code
_entity_poly.pdbx_strand_id
1 'polypeptide(L)'
;MNKDLEITKSIMTHIYLILGNAPEKNHTFDSIQELYDKIDARLEPYNKTEESSYHRKELLDTFDKNIEWMKVRKIIISDHEKKSDTSAIKIDKEKLVKYIVDPELPLIETNKDNEG
;
A
#
# COMPACT_ATOMS: atom_id res chain seq x y z
N MET A 1 -4.72 15.16 14.96
CA MET A 1 -4.63 15.27 13.49
C MET A 1 -3.72 14.21 12.85
N ASN A 2 -3.08 13.29 13.59
CA ASN A 2 -2.06 12.38 13.01
C ASN A 2 -2.39 10.88 13.02
N LYS A 3 -3.47 10.43 13.66
CA LYS A 3 -3.73 8.98 13.79
C LYS A 3 -3.96 8.30 12.44
N ASP A 4 -4.73 8.91 11.54
CA ASP A 4 -4.90 8.41 10.17
C ASP A 4 -3.57 8.29 9.41
N LEU A 5 -2.70 9.30 9.53
CA LEU A 5 -1.37 9.32 8.89
C LEU A 5 -0.45 8.22 9.42
N GLU A 6 -0.47 7.98 10.74
CA GLU A 6 0.28 6.91 11.38
C GLU A 6 -0.21 5.52 10.93
N ILE A 7 -1.52 5.35 10.78
CA ILE A 7 -2.13 4.13 10.26
C ILE A 7 -1.74 3.92 8.78
N THR A 8 -1.82 4.97 7.94
CA THR A 8 -1.38 4.92 6.55
C THR A 8 0.10 4.52 6.43
N LYS A 9 0.96 5.14 7.24
CA LYS A 9 2.39 4.81 7.30
C LYS A 9 2.63 3.38 7.75
N SER A 10 1.87 2.90 8.74
CA SER A 10 1.96 1.52 9.20
C SER A 10 1.63 0.53 8.07
N ILE A 11 0.51 0.71 7.38
CA ILE A 11 0.13 -0.13 6.23
C ILE A 11 1.21 -0.09 5.14
N MET A 12 1.69 1.10 4.75
CA MET A 12 2.76 1.21 3.77
C MET A 12 4.03 0.46 4.19
N THR A 13 4.37 0.51 5.48
CA THR A 13 5.51 -0.21 6.03
C THR A 13 5.31 -1.72 5.95
N HIS A 14 4.12 -2.23 6.28
CA HIS A 14 3.80 -3.65 6.13
C HIS A 14 3.89 -4.10 4.67
N ILE A 15 3.37 -3.31 3.73
CA ILE A 15 3.51 -3.55 2.29
C ILE A 15 5.00 -3.61 1.93
N TYR A 16 5.79 -2.60 2.30
CA TYR A 16 7.22 -2.54 2.00
C TYR A 16 7.96 -3.78 2.52
N LEU A 17 7.63 -4.23 3.72
CA LEU A 17 8.23 -5.42 4.30
C LEU A 17 7.77 -6.72 3.61
N ILE A 18 6.56 -6.78 3.03
CA ILE A 18 6.10 -7.90 2.19
C ILE A 18 6.88 -7.93 0.87
N LEU A 19 7.14 -6.76 0.28
CA LEU A 19 8.00 -6.64 -0.92
C LEU A 19 9.45 -7.11 -0.65
N GLY A 20 9.88 -7.05 0.60
CA GLY A 20 11.19 -7.49 1.05
C GLY A 20 12.35 -6.75 0.36
N ASN A 21 13.55 -7.35 0.41
CA ASN A 21 14.74 -6.83 -0.25
C ASN A 21 14.82 -7.21 -1.74
N ALA A 22 13.69 -7.55 -2.38
CA ALA A 22 13.69 -7.85 -3.80
C ALA A 22 14.30 -6.66 -4.58
N PRO A 23 15.29 -6.91 -5.47
CA PRO A 23 15.93 -5.88 -6.28
C PRO A 23 14.99 -5.29 -7.34
N GLU A 24 13.83 -5.93 -7.54
CA GLU A 24 12.81 -5.47 -8.47
C GLU A 24 12.24 -4.12 -8.02
N LYS A 25 12.30 -3.14 -8.95
CA LYS A 25 11.76 -1.79 -8.72
C LYS A 25 10.25 -1.78 -8.47
N ASN A 26 9.55 -2.79 -9.00
CA ASN A 26 8.11 -2.92 -8.88
C ASN A 26 7.77 -4.37 -8.57
N HIS A 27 6.79 -4.57 -7.72
CA HIS A 27 6.24 -5.90 -7.43
C HIS A 27 4.80 -5.95 -7.89
N THR A 28 4.42 -7.08 -8.47
CA THR A 28 3.05 -7.30 -8.95
C THR A 28 2.36 -8.29 -8.01
N PHE A 29 1.15 -7.95 -7.59
CA PHE A 29 0.21 -8.86 -6.95
C PHE A 29 -0.91 -9.16 -7.94
N ASP A 30 -1.48 -10.35 -7.86
CA ASP A 30 -2.60 -10.80 -8.68
C ASP A 30 -3.88 -10.00 -8.40
N SER A 31 -4.01 -9.41 -7.21
CA SER A 31 -5.13 -8.55 -6.84
C SER A 31 -4.88 -7.71 -5.57
N ILE A 32 -5.78 -6.76 -5.28
CA ILE A 32 -5.86 -6.08 -3.98
C ILE A 32 -6.15 -7.07 -2.85
N GLN A 33 -6.97 -8.10 -3.11
CA GLN A 33 -7.28 -9.13 -2.14
C GLN A 33 -6.03 -9.92 -1.74
N GLU A 34 -5.17 -10.28 -2.70
CA GLU A 34 -3.91 -10.95 -2.40
C GLU A 34 -3.00 -10.10 -1.50
N LEU A 35 -2.96 -8.78 -1.73
CA LEU A 35 -2.23 -7.84 -0.87
C LEU A 35 -2.80 -7.79 0.55
N TYR A 36 -4.14 -7.75 0.68
CA TYR A 36 -4.84 -7.80 1.96
C TYR A 36 -4.48 -9.08 2.72
N ASP A 37 -4.59 -10.24 2.08
CA ASP A 37 -4.33 -11.54 2.70
C ASP A 37 -2.88 -11.65 3.18
N LYS A 38 -1.91 -11.13 2.42
CA LYS A 38 -0.50 -11.11 2.86
C LYS A 38 -0.24 -10.17 4.03
N ILE A 39 -0.94 -9.04 4.12
CA ILE A 39 -0.83 -8.14 5.28
C ILE A 39 -1.45 -8.81 6.50
N ASP A 40 -2.63 -9.40 6.36
CA ASP A 40 -3.32 -10.10 7.43
C ASP A 40 -2.48 -11.26 7.98
N ALA A 41 -1.96 -12.13 7.11
CA ALA A 41 -1.08 -13.23 7.48
C ALA A 41 0.21 -12.76 8.17
N ARG A 42 0.71 -11.56 7.81
CA ARG A 42 1.87 -10.95 8.46
C ARG A 42 1.54 -10.42 9.85
N LEU A 43 0.34 -9.90 10.07
CA LEU A 43 -0.11 -9.34 11.34
C LEU A 43 -0.55 -10.43 12.33
N GLU A 44 -1.08 -11.55 11.84
CA GLU A 44 -1.53 -12.70 12.64
C GLU A 44 -0.55 -13.14 13.75
N PRO A 45 0.76 -13.36 13.51
CA PRO A 45 1.68 -13.82 14.56
C PRO A 45 1.90 -12.80 15.69
N TYR A 46 1.56 -11.52 15.46
CA TYR A 46 1.66 -10.47 16.48
C TYR A 46 0.37 -10.32 17.30
N ASN A 47 -0.69 -11.05 16.94
CA ASN A 47 -2.01 -10.97 17.54
C ASN A 47 -2.12 -11.78 18.86
N LYS A 48 -1.24 -11.52 19.82
CA LYS A 48 -1.13 -12.29 21.08
C LYS A 48 -1.77 -11.62 22.29
N THR A 49 -2.09 -10.33 22.18
CA THR A 49 -2.69 -9.50 23.25
C THR A 49 -3.91 -8.77 22.73
N GLU A 50 -4.85 -8.38 23.60
CA GLU A 50 -6.03 -7.59 23.23
C GLU A 50 -5.66 -6.28 22.51
N GLU A 51 -4.58 -5.62 22.93
CA GLU A 51 -4.06 -4.42 22.28
C GLU A 51 -3.58 -4.70 20.84
N SER A 52 -2.84 -5.79 20.62
CA SER A 52 -2.40 -6.20 19.29
C SER A 52 -3.56 -6.62 18.38
N SER A 53 -4.63 -7.20 18.95
CA SER A 53 -5.86 -7.54 18.24
C SER A 53 -6.61 -6.30 17.79
N TYR A 54 -6.70 -5.30 18.66
CA TYR A 54 -7.30 -4.02 18.32
C TYR A 54 -6.51 -3.31 17.22
N HIS A 55 -5.17 -3.34 17.30
CA HIS A 55 -4.32 -2.73 16.28
C HIS A 55 -4.42 -3.43 14.91
N ARG A 56 -4.40 -4.77 14.86
CA ARG A 56 -4.63 -5.53 13.62
C ARG A 56 -5.99 -5.16 13.01
N LYS A 57 -7.04 -5.14 13.84
CA LYS A 57 -8.39 -4.78 13.37
C LYS A 57 -8.43 -3.37 12.80
N GLU A 58 -7.82 -2.39 13.47
CA GLU A 58 -7.77 -0.99 13.02
C GLU A 58 -7.01 -0.84 11.69
N LEU A 59 -5.91 -1.56 11.50
CA LEU A 59 -5.16 -1.58 10.24
C LEU A 59 -5.97 -2.18 9.09
N LEU A 60 -6.68 -3.28 9.33
CA LEU A 60 -7.48 -3.95 8.29
C LEU A 60 -8.76 -3.18 7.96
N ASP A 61 -9.41 -2.58 8.96
CA ASP A 61 -10.62 -1.75 8.77
C ASP A 61 -10.34 -0.50 7.91
N THR A 62 -9.12 0.04 8.04
CA THR A 62 -8.69 1.20 7.25
C THR A 62 -8.01 0.81 5.94
N PHE A 63 -7.87 -0.48 5.63
CA PHE A 63 -7.10 -0.95 4.47
C PHE A 63 -7.59 -0.35 3.15
N ASP A 64 -8.89 -0.44 2.86
CA ASP A 64 -9.46 0.06 1.60
C ASP A 64 -9.20 1.56 1.40
N LYS A 65 -9.41 2.37 2.46
CA LYS A 65 -9.13 3.81 2.45
C LYS A 65 -7.66 4.10 2.14
N ASN A 66 -6.75 3.29 2.68
CA ASN A 66 -5.32 3.43 2.45
C ASN A 66 -4.92 3.00 1.04
N ILE A 67 -5.54 1.95 0.50
CA ILE A 67 -5.38 1.55 -0.90
C ILE A 67 -5.82 2.67 -1.85
N GLU A 68 -6.99 3.28 -1.62
CA GLU A 68 -7.44 4.42 -2.42
C GLU A 68 -6.46 5.59 -2.37
N TRP A 69 -5.97 5.94 -1.18
CA TRP A 69 -4.96 6.97 -0.99
C TRP A 69 -3.68 6.69 -1.80
N MET A 70 -3.24 5.42 -1.83
CA MET A 70 -2.07 4.97 -2.58
C MET A 70 -2.30 4.94 -4.09
N LYS A 71 -3.52 4.62 -4.54
CA LYS A 71 -3.91 4.68 -5.96
C LYS A 71 -3.86 6.13 -6.48
N VAL A 72 -4.42 7.08 -5.75
CA VAL A 72 -4.39 8.52 -6.09
C VAL A 72 -2.94 9.03 -6.24
N ARG A 73 -2.01 8.49 -5.44
CA ARG A 73 -0.58 8.82 -5.47
C ARG A 73 0.24 8.00 -6.45
N LYS A 74 -0.40 7.13 -7.24
CA LYS A 74 0.25 6.22 -8.20
C LYS A 74 1.33 5.35 -7.53
N ILE A 75 1.14 5.01 -6.26
CA ILE A 75 1.95 4.00 -5.53
C ILE A 75 1.44 2.62 -5.93
N ILE A 76 0.13 2.43 -5.94
CA ILE A 76 -0.53 1.24 -6.48
C ILE A 76 -1.06 1.59 -7.86
N ILE A 77 -0.57 0.89 -8.87
CA ILE A 77 -0.97 1.02 -10.26
C ILE A 77 -1.78 -0.23 -10.59
N SER A 78 -3.07 -0.06 -10.81
CA SER A 78 -3.95 -1.16 -11.24
C SER A 78 -3.85 -1.31 -12.76
N ASP A 79 -3.70 -2.54 -13.25
CA ASP A 79 -3.77 -2.86 -14.68
C ASP A 79 -5.23 -2.78 -15.14
N HIS A 80 -5.77 -1.56 -15.26
CA HIS A 80 -7.17 -1.31 -15.62
C HIS A 80 -7.47 -1.56 -17.11
N GLU A 81 -6.48 -1.99 -17.91
CA GLU A 81 -6.67 -2.26 -19.34
C GLU A 81 -7.45 -3.56 -19.62
N LYS A 82 -7.64 -4.43 -18.63
CA LYS A 82 -8.45 -5.64 -18.78
C LYS A 82 -9.69 -5.59 -17.91
N LYS A 83 -10.86 -5.63 -18.55
CA LYS A 83 -12.20 -5.86 -17.96
C LYS A 83 -12.26 -7.21 -17.23
N SER A 84 -11.53 -7.39 -16.15
CA SER A 84 -11.56 -8.60 -15.34
C SER A 84 -11.37 -8.21 -13.88
N ASP A 85 -12.31 -8.63 -13.04
CA ASP A 85 -12.37 -8.42 -11.58
C ASP A 85 -11.09 -8.80 -10.83
N THR A 86 -10.19 -9.56 -11.46
CA THR A 86 -8.85 -9.91 -11.00
C THR A 86 -7.79 -9.07 -11.73
N SER A 87 -7.88 -7.75 -11.60
CA SER A 87 -6.87 -6.85 -12.16
C SER A 87 -5.63 -6.91 -11.28
N ALA A 88 -4.53 -7.42 -11.85
CA ALA A 88 -3.23 -7.40 -11.20
C ALA A 88 -2.88 -5.96 -10.81
N ILE A 89 -2.26 -5.82 -9.64
CA ILE A 89 -1.80 -4.54 -9.13
C ILE A 89 -0.28 -4.52 -9.11
N LYS A 90 0.29 -3.38 -9.43
CA LYS A 90 1.72 -3.14 -9.38
C LYS A 90 2.00 -2.11 -8.32
N ILE A 91 2.93 -2.41 -7.41
CA ILE A 91 3.38 -1.48 -6.38
C ILE A 91 4.71 -0.85 -6.81
N ASP A 92 4.72 0.47 -6.92
CA ASP A 92 5.91 1.28 -7.11
C ASP A 92 6.66 1.41 -5.78
N LYS A 93 7.71 0.59 -5.60
CA LYS A 93 8.47 0.50 -4.36
C LYS A 93 9.17 1.81 -4.02
N GLU A 94 9.61 2.56 -5.02
CA GLU A 94 10.31 3.83 -4.81
C GLU A 94 9.36 4.88 -4.24
N LYS A 95 8.17 5.02 -4.82
CA LYS A 95 7.15 5.92 -4.28
C LYS A 95 6.64 5.47 -2.92
N LEU A 96 6.43 4.17 -2.73
CA LEU A 96 6.06 3.62 -1.42
C LEU A 96 7.06 4.06 -0.35
N VAL A 97 8.37 3.89 -0.59
CA VAL A 97 9.41 4.32 0.34
C VAL A 97 9.40 5.83 0.56
N LYS A 98 9.26 6.64 -0.51
CA LYS A 98 9.17 8.10 -0.40
C LYS A 98 8.04 8.53 0.54
N TYR A 99 6.84 7.96 0.37
CA TYR A 99 5.68 8.28 1.20
C TYR A 99 5.72 7.66 2.61
N ILE A 100 6.51 6.59 2.86
CA ILE A 100 6.80 6.10 4.22
C ILE A 100 7.68 7.10 4.98
N VAL A 101 8.70 7.65 4.30
CA VAL A 101 9.62 8.64 4.89
C VAL A 101 8.89 9.96 5.11
N ASP A 102 8.17 10.45 4.09
CA ASP A 102 7.44 11.71 4.13
C ASP A 102 6.00 11.54 3.57
N PRO A 103 5.02 11.26 4.43
CA PRO A 103 3.64 10.96 4.00
C PRO A 103 2.86 12.21 3.59
N GLU A 104 3.36 13.40 3.91
CA GLU A 104 2.77 14.69 3.55
C GLU A 104 3.26 15.21 2.20
N LEU A 105 4.11 14.45 1.50
CA LEU A 105 4.56 14.76 0.15
C LEU A 105 3.35 15.13 -0.73
N PRO A 106 3.44 16.24 -1.50
CA PRO A 106 2.39 16.62 -2.42
C PRO A 106 2.13 15.49 -3.42
N LEU A 107 0.91 15.43 -3.95
CA LEU A 107 0.61 14.54 -5.06
C LEU A 107 1.61 14.83 -6.17
N ILE A 108 2.35 13.82 -6.60
CA ILE A 108 3.25 13.96 -7.74
C ILE A 108 2.35 14.20 -8.95
N GLU A 109 2.16 15.46 -9.33
CA GLU A 109 1.68 15.83 -10.65
C GLU A 109 2.66 15.20 -11.63
N THR A 110 2.23 14.16 -12.32
CA THR A 110 2.95 13.72 -13.51
C THR A 110 2.78 14.79 -14.57
N ASN A 111 3.53 15.87 -14.45
CA ASN A 111 3.86 16.74 -15.56
C ASN A 111 4.90 16.01 -16.40
N LYS A 112 4.44 15.12 -17.28
CA LYS A 112 5.25 14.58 -18.37
C LYS A 112 4.42 14.11 -19.57
N ASP A 113 3.56 15.00 -20.04
CA ASP A 113 2.99 15.05 -21.40
C ASP A 113 2.68 16.55 -21.59
N ASN A 114 3.31 17.40 -22.41
CA ASN A 114 4.20 17.31 -23.56
C ASN A 114 5.14 18.54 -23.54
N GLU A 115 6.45 18.34 -23.59
CA GLU A 115 7.36 19.29 -24.26
C GLU A 115 8.23 18.46 -25.21
N GLY A 116 8.03 18.65 -26.51
CA GLY A 116 8.71 17.95 -27.59
C GLY A 116 7.86 17.89 -28.85
#